data_AF-A0A1V5GFA8-F1
#
_entry.id   AF-A0A1V5GFA8-F1
#
_cell.length_a   1.000
_cell.length_b   1.000
_cell.length_c   1.000
_cell.angle_alpha   90.00
_cell.angle_beta   90.00
_cell.angle_gamma   90.00
#
_symmetry.space_group_name_H-M   'P 1'
#
loop_
_entity.id
_entity.type
_entity.pdbx_description
1 polymer ?
#
loop_
_entity_poly.entity_id
_entity_poly.type
_entity_poly.pdbx_seq_one_letter_code
_entity_poly.pdbx_strand_id
1 'polypeptide(L)'
;MLLRLSPAIKGIITTAFMIVVMFVLYNQGTDLNPRLLFLVYAVYGAGIIWTLLAYRQSPGFTGKFVDLFSQGFKCFIVVTLLIAIFYGFINYLHPEFKEKSAEQYRVYLSKLTGEKQMLPAQIVDEVATYKKQYILKLVSGAIFGYLIIGAAVTSAAAVFLSKRKK
;
A
#
# COMPACT_ATOMS: atom_id res chain seq x y z
N MET A 1 -9.35 -26.53 -13.78
CA MET A 1 -7.86 -26.57 -13.74
C MET A 1 -7.38 -25.19 -13.30
N LEU A 2 -7.08 -25.01 -12.01
CA LEU A 2 -6.58 -23.71 -11.51
C LEU A 2 -5.16 -23.51 -12.07
N LEU A 3 -4.97 -22.49 -12.90
CA LEU A 3 -3.65 -22.06 -13.37
C LEU A 3 -2.69 -21.98 -12.18
N ARG A 4 -1.58 -22.71 -12.25
CA ARG A 4 -0.52 -22.69 -11.22
C ARG A 4 0.28 -21.39 -11.33
N LEU A 5 -0.33 -20.28 -10.92
CA LEU A 5 0.30 -18.96 -10.91
C LEU A 5 1.26 -18.86 -9.73
N SER A 6 2.48 -18.39 -10.00
CA SER A 6 3.46 -18.10 -8.95
C SER A 6 2.96 -16.96 -8.05
N PRO A 7 3.41 -16.91 -6.77
CA PRO A 7 3.06 -15.80 -5.87
C PRO A 7 3.43 -14.44 -6.42
N ALA A 8 4.56 -14.34 -7.13
CA ALA A 8 5.00 -13.10 -7.75
C ALA A 8 4.01 -12.62 -8.82
N ILE A 9 3.53 -13.52 -9.68
CA ILE A 9 2.53 -13.18 -10.71
C ILE A 9 1.22 -12.73 -10.05
N LYS A 10 0.80 -13.36 -8.95
CA LYS A 10 -0.37 -12.91 -8.19
C LYS A 10 -0.16 -11.53 -7.59
N GLY A 11 1.06 -11.19 -7.16
CA GLY A 11 1.43 -9.84 -6.75
C GLY A 11 1.28 -8.82 -7.87
N ILE A 12 1.72 -9.16 -9.10
CA ILE A 12 1.53 -8.30 -10.29
C ILE A 12 0.03 -8.08 -10.55
N ILE A 13 -0.76 -9.16 -10.60
CA ILE A 13 -2.21 -9.08 -10.82
C ILE A 13 -2.89 -8.23 -9.74
N THR A 14 -2.54 -8.46 -8.47
CA THR A 14 -3.08 -7.69 -7.33
C THR A 14 -2.76 -6.21 -7.50
N THR A 15 -1.54 -5.87 -7.89
CA THR A 15 -1.14 -4.48 -8.12
C THR A 15 -1.90 -3.84 -9.27
N ALA A 16 -2.09 -4.57 -10.38
CA ALA A 16 -2.87 -4.08 -11.51
C ALA A 16 -4.31 -3.76 -11.09
N PHE A 17 -4.95 -4.63 -10.30
CA PHE A 17 -6.29 -4.36 -9.74
C PHE A 17 -6.29 -3.16 -8.80
N MET A 18 -5.28 -3.03 -7.93
CA MET A 18 -5.17 -1.86 -7.04
C MET A 18 -5.05 -0.56 -7.83
N ILE A 19 -4.24 -0.52 -8.89
CA ILE A 19 -4.08 0.66 -9.76
C ILE A 19 -5.39 0.99 -10.46
N VAL A 20 -6.11 0.00 -10.99
CA VAL A 20 -7.44 0.21 -11.60
C VAL A 20 -8.40 0.83 -10.59
N VAL A 21 -8.44 0.32 -9.36
CA VAL A 21 -9.27 0.88 -8.29
C VAL A 21 -8.84 2.32 -8.00
N MET A 22 -7.54 2.60 -7.81
CA MET A 22 -7.05 3.96 -7.59
C MET A 22 -7.47 4.93 -8.71
N PHE A 23 -7.40 4.51 -9.97
CA PHE A 23 -7.76 5.33 -11.12
C PHE A 23 -9.28 5.62 -11.17
N VAL A 24 -10.12 4.61 -10.92
CA VAL A 24 -11.58 4.80 -10.85
C VAL A 24 -11.95 5.80 -9.76
N LEU A 25 -11.32 5.68 -8.59
CA LEU A 25 -11.58 6.57 -7.47
C LEU A 25 -11.11 8.02 -7.73
N TYR A 26 -9.98 8.17 -8.42
CA TYR A 26 -9.50 9.48 -8.84
C TYR A 26 -10.49 10.18 -9.80
N ASN A 27 -11.01 9.45 -10.78
CA ASN A 27 -11.95 10.01 -11.77
C ASN A 27 -13.32 10.39 -11.18
N GLN A 28 -13.71 9.80 -10.05
CA GLN A 28 -14.96 10.15 -9.36
C GLN A 28 -14.86 11.47 -8.59
N GLY A 29 -13.70 12.14 -8.61
CA GLY A 29 -13.51 13.43 -7.93
C GLY A 29 -13.61 13.32 -6.40
N THR A 30 -13.67 12.10 -5.87
CA THR A 30 -13.64 11.87 -4.44
C THR A 30 -12.24 12.20 -3.94
N ASP A 31 -12.11 13.31 -3.20
CA ASP A 31 -10.97 13.52 -2.32
C ASP A 31 -10.70 12.21 -1.58
N LEU A 32 -9.45 11.77 -1.54
CA LEU A 32 -8.99 10.48 -0.98
C LEU A 32 -9.41 10.33 0.48
N ASN A 33 -10.67 9.98 0.69
CA ASN A 33 -11.32 9.79 1.96
C ASN A 33 -10.70 8.54 2.60
N PRO A 34 -10.52 8.48 3.93
CA PRO A 34 -10.06 7.29 4.64
C PRO A 34 -10.78 5.99 4.21
N ARG A 35 -12.06 6.07 3.83
CA ARG A 35 -12.85 4.93 3.33
C ARG A 35 -12.34 4.36 1.99
N LEU A 36 -11.77 5.21 1.14
CA LEU A 36 -11.26 4.86 -0.19
C LEU A 36 -9.88 4.18 -0.09
N LEU A 37 -9.04 4.67 0.81
CA LEU A 37 -7.78 4.01 1.18
C LEU A 37 -8.05 2.59 1.71
N PHE A 38 -9.12 2.41 2.50
CA PHE A 38 -9.51 1.09 2.98
C PHE A 38 -9.85 0.12 1.85
N LEU A 39 -10.51 0.57 0.77
CA LEU A 39 -10.85 -0.28 -0.37
C LEU A 39 -9.59 -0.81 -1.08
N VAL A 40 -8.61 0.06 -1.32
CA VAL A 40 -7.31 -0.34 -1.92
C VAL A 40 -6.61 -1.37 -1.03
N TYR A 41 -6.57 -1.14 0.28
CA TYR A 41 -5.98 -2.10 1.22
C TYR A 41 -6.77 -3.41 1.34
N ALA A 42 -8.09 -3.38 1.16
CA ALA A 42 -8.91 -4.58 1.12
C ALA A 42 -8.58 -5.44 -0.10
N VAL A 43 -8.41 -4.83 -1.28
CA VAL A 43 -7.96 -5.53 -2.50
C VAL A 43 -6.56 -6.12 -2.30
N TYR A 44 -5.65 -5.35 -1.71
CA TYR A 44 -4.31 -5.82 -1.38
C TYR A 44 -4.34 -7.05 -0.45
N GLY A 45 -5.09 -6.97 0.65
CA GLY A 45 -5.25 -8.07 1.59
C GLY A 45 -5.89 -9.31 0.95
N ALA A 46 -6.91 -9.11 0.10
CA ALA A 46 -7.55 -10.19 -0.65
C ALA A 46 -6.56 -10.90 -1.60
N GLY A 47 -5.68 -10.17 -2.27
CA GLY A 47 -4.63 -10.74 -3.13
C GLY A 47 -3.64 -11.62 -2.36
N ILE A 48 -3.25 -11.18 -1.15
CA ILE A 48 -2.40 -11.98 -0.25
C ILE A 48 -3.13 -13.24 0.21
N ILE A 49 -4.37 -13.11 0.69
CA ILE A 49 -5.17 -14.25 1.17
C ILE A 49 -5.39 -15.27 0.05
N TRP A 50 -5.72 -14.80 -1.15
CA TRP A 50 -5.85 -15.65 -2.34
C TRP A 50 -4.56 -16.42 -2.65
N THR A 51 -3.41 -15.78 -2.49
CA THR A 51 -2.10 -16.42 -2.66
C THR A 51 -1.92 -17.58 -1.68
N LEU A 52 -2.24 -17.37 -0.40
CA LEU A 52 -2.11 -18.38 0.64
C LEU A 52 -3.10 -19.54 0.47
N LEU A 53 -4.36 -19.25 0.15
CA LEU A 53 -5.40 -20.25 -0.10
C LEU A 53 -5.04 -21.16 -1.28
N ALA A 54 -4.54 -20.58 -2.37
CA ALA A 54 -4.10 -21.35 -3.52
C ALA A 54 -2.85 -22.20 -3.22
N TYR A 55 -1.92 -21.71 -2.39
CA TYR A 55 -0.79 -22.53 -1.94
C TYR A 55 -1.24 -23.70 -1.06
N ARG A 56 -2.23 -23.49 -0.18
CA ARG A 56 -2.82 -24.53 0.67
C ARG A 56 -3.43 -25.68 -0.13
N GLN A 57 -3.95 -25.40 -1.32
CA GLN A 57 -4.49 -26.41 -2.24
C GLN A 57 -3.41 -27.07 -3.13
N SER A 58 -2.14 -26.65 -3.02
CA SER A 58 -1.07 -27.18 -3.83
C SER A 58 -0.47 -28.47 -3.23
N PRO A 59 0.08 -29.38 -4.05
CA PRO A 59 0.73 -30.60 -3.56
C PRO A 59 1.94 -30.35 -2.65
N GLY A 60 2.55 -29.16 -2.72
CA GLY A 60 3.71 -28.78 -1.90
C GLY A 60 3.35 -28.22 -0.52
N PHE A 61 2.07 -28.22 -0.13
CA PHE A 61 1.63 -27.66 1.14
C PHE A 61 2.06 -28.54 2.32
N THR A 62 2.91 -28.00 3.19
CA THR A 62 3.46 -28.69 4.36
C THR A 62 2.67 -28.46 5.66
N GLY A 63 1.71 -27.53 5.66
CA GLY A 63 1.01 -27.09 6.88
C GLY A 63 1.78 -26.11 7.77
N LYS A 64 3.04 -25.80 7.45
CA LYS A 64 3.90 -24.94 8.28
C LYS A 64 3.62 -23.46 8.06
N PHE A 65 3.65 -22.68 9.15
CA PHE A 65 3.53 -21.22 9.12
C PHE A 65 4.57 -20.57 8.20
N VAL A 66 5.84 -20.97 8.32
CA VAL A 66 6.95 -20.36 7.56
C VAL A 66 6.75 -20.50 6.06
N ASP A 67 6.23 -21.64 5.61
CA ASP A 67 5.99 -21.88 4.19
C ASP A 67 4.84 -21.01 3.67
N LEU A 68 3.76 -20.84 4.44
CA LEU A 68 2.69 -19.89 4.11
C LEU A 68 3.21 -18.45 4.09
N PHE A 69 3.95 -18.05 5.14
CA PHE A 69 4.51 -16.71 5.22
C PHE A 69 5.45 -16.40 4.04
N SER A 70 6.29 -17.36 3.65
CA SER A 70 7.18 -17.21 2.49
C SER A 70 6.41 -16.96 1.19
N GLN A 71 5.28 -17.63 0.99
CA GLN A 71 4.43 -17.43 -0.20
C GLN A 71 3.76 -16.05 -0.17
N GLY A 72 3.24 -15.63 0.98
CA GLY A 72 2.67 -14.29 1.16
C GLY A 72 3.72 -13.20 0.95
N PHE A 73 4.92 -13.35 1.53
CA PHE A 73 6.05 -12.44 1.34
C PHE A 73 6.39 -12.24 -0.13
N LYS A 74 6.55 -13.33 -0.89
CA LYS A 74 6.83 -13.26 -2.34
C LYS A 74 5.76 -12.52 -3.13
N CYS A 75 4.50 -12.60 -2.70
CA CYS A 75 3.41 -11.83 -3.32
C CYS A 75 3.51 -10.35 -2.93
N PHE A 76 3.55 -10.05 -1.63
CA PHE A 76 3.41 -8.69 -1.16
C PHE A 76 4.65 -7.82 -1.42
N ILE A 77 5.85 -8.41 -1.47
CA ILE A 77 7.07 -7.66 -1.83
C ILE A 77 7.01 -7.15 -3.27
N VAL A 78 6.46 -7.95 -4.19
CA VAL A 78 6.24 -7.54 -5.58
C VAL A 78 5.24 -6.39 -5.64
N VAL A 79 4.15 -6.47 -4.88
CA VAL A 79 3.18 -5.38 -4.78
C VAL A 79 3.83 -4.10 -4.27
N THR A 80 4.60 -4.18 -3.19
CA THR A 80 5.32 -3.03 -2.61
C THR A 80 6.23 -2.36 -3.64
N LEU A 81 7.04 -3.13 -4.36
CA LEU A 81 7.96 -2.60 -5.36
C LEU A 81 7.21 -1.94 -6.54
N LEU A 82 6.15 -2.58 -7.03
CA LEU A 82 5.37 -2.06 -8.14
C LEU A 82 4.61 -0.78 -7.76
N ILE A 83 4.07 -0.70 -6.54
CA ILE A 83 3.43 0.53 -6.04
C ILE A 83 4.46 1.66 -5.89
N ALA A 84 5.67 1.37 -5.39
CA ALA A 84 6.72 2.37 -5.29
C ALA A 84 7.10 2.94 -6.67
N ILE A 85 7.24 2.06 -7.67
CA ILE A 85 7.47 2.45 -9.07
C ILE A 85 6.29 3.27 -9.59
N PHE A 86 5.06 2.82 -9.36
CA PHE A 86 3.86 3.53 -9.81
C PHE A 86 3.76 4.93 -9.23
N TYR A 87 4.00 5.11 -7.92
CA TYR A 87 3.99 6.43 -7.29
C TYR A 87 5.11 7.34 -7.80
N GLY A 88 6.31 6.79 -8.01
CA GLY A 88 7.41 7.54 -8.62
C GLY A 88 7.06 7.98 -10.05
N PHE A 89 6.53 7.08 -10.85
CA PHE A 89 6.17 7.32 -12.25
C PHE A 89 5.02 8.31 -12.40
N ILE A 90 3.94 8.16 -11.64
CA ILE A 90 2.77 9.03 -11.78
C ILE A 90 3.08 10.47 -11.36
N ASN A 91 3.91 10.67 -10.32
CA ASN A 91 4.30 12.01 -9.89
C ASN A 91 5.38 12.64 -10.78
N TYR A 92 6.11 11.81 -11.54
CA TYR A 92 6.97 12.32 -12.60
C TYR A 92 6.12 12.84 -13.78
N LEU A 93 5.05 12.14 -14.16
CA LEU A 93 4.11 12.59 -15.20
C LEU A 93 3.24 13.77 -14.77
N HIS A 94 2.84 13.80 -13.50
CA HIS A 94 1.90 14.78 -12.93
C HIS A 94 2.54 15.57 -11.78
N PRO A 95 3.46 16.51 -12.08
CA PRO A 95 4.12 17.33 -11.06
C PRO A 95 3.13 18.20 -10.27
N GLU A 96 1.92 18.45 -10.79
CA GLU A 96 0.85 19.17 -10.11
C GLU A 96 0.40 18.50 -8.80
N PHE A 97 0.60 17.19 -8.65
CA PHE A 97 0.24 16.48 -7.41
C PHE A 97 1.08 16.94 -6.23
N LYS A 98 2.36 17.23 -6.45
CA LYS A 98 3.24 17.80 -5.43
C LYS A 98 2.73 19.16 -4.95
N GLU A 99 2.29 20.01 -5.88
CA GLU A 99 1.80 21.35 -5.56
C GLU A 99 0.47 21.29 -4.78
N LYS A 100 -0.50 20.51 -5.29
CA LYS A 100 -1.79 20.29 -4.60
C LYS A 100 -1.59 19.71 -3.20
N SER A 101 -0.70 18.74 -3.06
CA SER A 101 -0.43 18.11 -1.77
C SER A 101 0.24 19.07 -0.78
N ALA A 102 1.13 19.94 -1.26
CA ALA A 102 1.74 20.97 -0.43
C ALA A 102 0.73 22.04 0.03
N GLU A 103 -0.22 22.40 -0.81
CA GLU A 103 -1.32 23.29 -0.44
C GLU A 103 -2.22 22.65 0.63
N GLN A 104 -2.59 21.39 0.46
CA GLN A 104 -3.33 20.63 1.47
C GLN A 104 -2.57 20.57 2.80
N TYR A 105 -1.25 20.35 2.75
CA TYR A 105 -0.40 20.35 3.95
C TYR A 105 -0.37 21.73 4.62
N ARG A 106 -0.28 22.81 3.84
CA ARG A 106 -0.37 24.19 4.36
C ARG A 106 -1.68 24.44 5.09
N VAL A 107 -2.81 24.02 4.50
CA VAL A 107 -4.15 24.13 5.09
C VAL A 107 -4.27 23.28 6.36
N TYR A 108 -3.64 22.11 6.40
CA TYR A 108 -3.57 21.30 7.61
C TYR A 108 -2.81 22.01 8.73
N LEU A 109 -1.63 22.57 8.44
CA LEU A 109 -0.83 23.29 9.43
C LEU A 109 -1.52 24.56 9.94
N SER A 110 -2.21 25.30 9.08
CA SER A 110 -2.93 26.51 9.49
C SER A 110 -4.14 26.24 10.37
N LYS A 111 -4.64 25.00 10.38
CA LYS A 111 -5.73 24.53 11.26
C LYS A 111 -5.24 24.00 12.61
N LEU A 112 -3.93 23.90 12.83
CA LEU A 112 -3.39 23.50 14.13
C LEU A 112 -3.62 24.60 15.16
N THR A 113 -4.13 24.21 16.33
CA THR A 113 -4.46 25.11 17.44
C THR A 113 -3.75 24.69 18.72
N GLY A 114 -3.71 25.59 19.71
CA GLY A 114 -3.06 25.32 21.00
C GLY A 114 -1.55 25.19 20.87
N GLU A 115 -0.95 24.25 21.60
CA GLU A 115 0.51 24.03 21.62
C GLU A 115 1.12 23.65 20.26
N LYS A 116 0.29 23.22 19.29
CA LYS A 116 0.71 22.85 17.93
C LYS A 116 0.55 23.99 16.93
N GLN A 117 0.02 25.14 17.36
CA GLN A 117 -0.17 26.29 16.49
C GLN A 117 1.19 26.80 15.99
N MET A 118 1.27 27.01 14.68
CA MET A 118 2.48 27.52 14.04
C MET A 118 2.30 28.97 13.63
N LEU A 119 3.37 29.75 13.75
CA LEU A 119 3.42 31.10 13.18
C LEU A 119 3.40 31.02 11.64
N PRO A 120 2.86 32.04 10.94
CA PRO A 120 2.78 32.03 9.49
C PRO A 120 4.13 31.77 8.77
N ALA A 121 5.23 32.32 9.31
CA ALA A 121 6.58 32.09 8.78
C ALA A 121 7.03 30.63 8.92
N GLN A 122 6.75 30.00 10.07
CA GLN A 122 7.07 28.57 10.30
C GLN A 122 6.30 27.67 9.33
N ILE A 123 5.03 27.99 9.05
CA ILE A 123 4.23 27.25 8.07
C ILE A 123 4.85 27.32 6.67
N VAL A 124 5.38 28.48 6.26
CA VAL A 124 6.05 28.64 4.96
C VAL A 124 7.27 27.72 4.87
N ASP A 125 8.12 27.72 5.89
CA ASP A 125 9.34 26.91 5.92
C ASP A 125 9.03 25.40 5.95
N GLU A 126 8.04 24.98 6.72
CA GLU A 126 7.56 23.59 6.79
C GLU A 126 7.00 23.11 5.45
N VAL A 127 6.19 23.93 4.78
CA VAL A 127 5.63 23.59 3.47
C VAL A 127 6.73 23.53 2.41
N ALA A 128 7.72 24.42 2.44
CA ALA A 128 8.87 24.37 1.55
C ALA A 128 9.68 23.08 1.73
N THR A 129 9.92 22.68 2.99
CA THR A 129 10.59 21.42 3.34
C THR A 129 9.78 20.21 2.88
N TYR A 130 8.46 20.22 3.11
CA TYR A 130 7.55 19.19 2.63
C TYR A 130 7.62 19.02 1.11
N LYS A 131 7.55 20.12 0.35
CA LYS A 131 7.67 20.10 -1.12
C LYS A 131 8.98 19.51 -1.60
N LYS A 132 10.10 19.82 -0.93
CA LYS A 132 11.43 19.30 -1.27
C LYS A 132 11.51 17.78 -1.04
N GLN A 133 10.88 17.29 0.01
CA GLN A 133 10.91 15.88 0.41
C GLN A 133 9.70 15.07 -0.08
N TYR A 134 8.81 15.67 -0.87
CA TYR A 134 7.50 15.11 -1.21
C TYR A 134 7.59 13.69 -1.77
N ILE A 135 8.37 13.48 -2.83
CA ILE A 135 8.52 12.17 -3.48
C ILE A 135 9.13 11.15 -2.52
N LEU A 136 10.16 11.56 -1.76
CA LEU A 136 10.79 10.69 -0.78
C LEU A 136 9.79 10.25 0.29
N LYS A 137 9.01 11.17 0.86
CA LYS A 137 7.99 10.88 1.89
C LYS A 137 6.87 10.00 1.33
N LEU A 138 6.40 10.29 0.11
CA LEU A 138 5.35 9.53 -0.55
C LEU A 138 5.77 8.08 -0.82
N VAL A 139 6.92 7.89 -1.46
CA VAL A 139 7.41 6.56 -1.86
C VAL A 139 7.84 5.75 -0.63
N SER A 140 8.57 6.36 0.30
CA SER A 140 8.96 5.66 1.54
C SER A 140 7.73 5.29 2.38
N GLY A 141 6.78 6.22 2.54
CA GLY A 141 5.52 5.97 3.24
C GLY A 141 4.74 4.82 2.62
N ALA A 142 4.68 4.76 1.28
CA ALA A 142 4.08 3.63 0.58
C ALA A 142 4.84 2.32 0.87
N ILE A 143 6.17 2.30 0.66
CA ILE A 143 6.98 1.09 0.86
C ILE A 143 6.77 0.52 2.28
N PHE A 144 6.96 1.34 3.30
CA PHE A 144 6.82 0.89 4.69
C PHE A 144 5.37 0.50 5.01
N GLY A 145 4.40 1.29 4.57
CA GLY A 145 2.98 0.99 4.78
C GLY A 145 2.57 -0.35 4.20
N TYR A 146 2.92 -0.62 2.94
CA TYR A 146 2.61 -1.90 2.30
C TYR A 146 3.40 -3.06 2.92
N LEU A 147 4.69 -2.89 3.26
CA LEU A 147 5.45 -3.94 3.94
C LEU A 147 4.85 -4.32 5.30
N ILE A 148 4.47 -3.35 6.12
CA ILE A 148 3.89 -3.58 7.46
C ILE A 148 2.53 -4.27 7.33
N ILE A 149 1.63 -3.74 6.49
CA ILE A 149 0.29 -4.31 6.30
C ILE A 149 0.40 -5.70 5.66
N GLY A 150 1.26 -5.86 4.65
CA GLY A 150 1.49 -7.14 3.97
C GLY A 150 1.99 -8.21 4.93
N ALA A 151 2.96 -7.87 5.78
CA ALA A 151 3.46 -8.76 6.82
C ALA A 151 2.38 -9.10 7.85
N ALA A 152 1.57 -8.13 8.30
CA ALA A 152 0.50 -8.35 9.26
C ALA A 152 -0.59 -9.27 8.69
N VAL A 153 -1.11 -8.98 7.50
CA VAL A 153 -2.14 -9.79 6.82
C VAL A 153 -1.63 -11.20 6.55
N THR A 154 -0.40 -11.31 6.03
CA THR A 154 0.23 -12.61 5.77
C THR A 154 0.38 -13.41 7.06
N SER A 155 0.86 -12.80 8.14
CA SER A 155 1.04 -13.49 9.42
C SER A 155 -0.28 -13.97 9.99
N ALA A 156 -1.28 -13.08 10.05
CA ALA A 156 -2.61 -13.43 10.54
C ALA A 156 -3.20 -14.59 9.73
N ALA A 157 -3.23 -14.48 8.41
CA ALA A 157 -3.77 -15.52 7.55
C ALA A 157 -2.95 -16.82 7.61
N ALA A 158 -1.61 -16.76 7.69
CA ALA A 158 -0.76 -17.93 7.84
C ALA A 158 -1.00 -18.67 9.16
N VAL A 159 -1.22 -17.94 10.26
CA VAL A 159 -1.61 -18.55 11.56
C VAL A 159 -2.93 -19.30 11.41
N PHE A 160 -3.96 -18.66 10.86
CA PHE A 160 -5.28 -19.30 10.67
C PHE A 160 -5.26 -20.50 9.72
N LEU A 161 -4.42 -20.45 8.68
CA LEU A 161 -4.33 -21.51 7.66
C LEU A 161 -3.35 -22.63 8.03
N SER A 162 -2.43 -22.39 8.96
CA SER A 162 -1.55 -23.42 9.49
C SER A 162 -2.36 -24.47 10.24
N LYS A 163 -2.10 -25.75 9.99
CA LYS A 163 -2.72 -26.81 10.79
C LYS A 163 -1.96 -26.88 12.10
N ARG A 164 -2.64 -26.68 13.24
CA ARG A 164 -2.14 -27.25 14.51
C ARG A 164 -2.08 -28.77 14.28
N LYS A 165 -0.90 -29.38 14.37
CA LYS A 165 -0.80 -30.82 14.56
C LYS A 165 -1.72 -31.17 15.73
N LYS A 166 -2.85 -31.82 15.47
CA LYS A 166 -3.44 -32.74 16.44
C LYS A 166 -2.67 -34.04 16.30
#